data_AF-A0A5K1DZK9-F1
#
_entry.id   AF-A0A5K1DZK9-F1
#
_cell.length_a   1.000
_cell.length_b   1.000
_cell.length_c   1.000
_cell.angle_alpha   90.00
_cell.angle_beta   90.00
_cell.angle_gamma   90.00
#
_symmetry.space_group_name_H-M   'P 1'
#
loop_
_entity.id
_entity.type
_entity.pdbx_description
1 polymer ?
#
loop_
_entity_poly.entity_id
_entity_poly.type
_entity_poly.pdbx_seq_one_letter_code
_entity_poly.pdbx_strand_id
1 'polypeptide(L)' 'VTTERMLAHMKRLLEIPGSKLLFGGQPLENHTIPEIYGAIKPTAVFVPLSEMLKKDHFEIVTTEIFGPFQ' A
#
# COMPACT_ATOMS: atom_id res chain seq x y z
N VAL A 1 9.01 8.04 -3.84
CA VAL A 1 7.98 7.56 -2.87
C VAL A 1 8.70 7.06 -1.64
N THR A 2 8.33 7.48 -0.42
CA THR A 2 9.00 7.08 0.83
C THR A 2 8.38 5.81 1.43
N THR A 3 9.09 5.15 2.36
CA THR A 3 8.57 4.00 3.14
C THR A 3 7.28 4.38 3.85
N GLU A 4 7.26 5.54 4.50
CA GLU A 4 6.09 6.07 5.19
C GLU A 4 4.89 6.22 4.25
N ARG A 5 5.08 6.83 3.07
CA ARG A 5 3.98 7.04 2.11
C ARG A 5 3.36 5.72 1.66
N MET A 6 4.17 4.68 1.40
CA MET A 6 3.65 3.37 0.98
C MET A 6 2.89 2.66 2.11
N LEU A 7 3.42 2.68 3.34
CA LEU A 7 2.77 2.08 4.50
C LEU A 7 1.48 2.84 4.88
N ALA A 8 1.45 4.16 4.74
CA ALA A 8 0.25 4.96 4.93
C ALA A 8 -0.82 4.64 3.88
N HIS A 9 -0.42 4.50 2.61
CA HIS A 9 -1.33 4.08 1.56
C HIS A 9 -1.93 2.68 1.83
N MET A 10 -1.09 1.71 2.20
CA MET A 10 -1.55 0.38 2.63
C MET A 10 -2.58 0.46 3.75
N LYS A 11 -2.31 1.22 4.81
CA LYS A 11 -3.24 1.37 5.95
C LYS A 11 -4.59 1.92 5.52
N ARG A 12 -4.62 2.91 4.63
CA ARG A 12 -5.87 3.45 4.06
C ARG A 12 -6.63 2.41 3.26
N LEU A 13 -5.95 1.57 2.46
CA LEU A 13 -6.61 0.48 1.75
C LEU A 13 -7.21 -0.55 2.72
N LEU A 14 -6.53 -0.82 3.85
CA LEU A 14 -6.99 -1.75 4.88
C LEU A 14 -8.20 -1.25 5.69
N GLU A 15 -8.58 0.03 5.56
CA GLU A 15 -9.81 0.58 6.13
C GLU A 15 -11.04 0.24 5.27
N ILE A 16 -10.85 -0.18 4.00
CA ILE A 16 -11.94 -0.56 3.10
C ILE A 16 -12.55 -1.90 3.56
N PRO A 17 -13.88 -2.03 3.69
CA PRO A 17 -14.51 -3.28 4.12
C PRO A 17 -14.08 -4.50 3.29
N GLY A 18 -13.70 -5.58 3.97
CA GLY A 18 -13.28 -6.83 3.30
C GLY A 18 -11.91 -6.78 2.63
N SER A 19 -11.18 -5.67 2.74
CA SER A 19 -9.78 -5.60 2.34
C SER A 19 -8.90 -6.43 3.29
N LYS A 20 -7.74 -6.86 2.79
CA LYS A 20 -6.75 -7.60 3.60
C LYS A 20 -5.36 -7.52 2.98
N LEU A 21 -4.34 -7.54 3.84
CA LEU A 21 -2.96 -7.69 3.42
C LEU A 21 -2.73 -9.14 2.99
N LEU A 22 -2.32 -9.35 1.74
CA LEU A 22 -1.97 -10.69 1.25
C LEU A 22 -0.55 -11.07 1.66
N PHE A 23 0.38 -10.15 1.50
CA PHE A 23 1.78 -10.28 1.91
C PHE A 23 2.47 -8.91 1.95
N GLY A 24 3.64 -8.86 2.59
CA GLY A 24 4.45 -7.64 2.68
C GLY A 24 4.01 -6.74 3.84
N GLY A 25 3.85 -5.45 3.56
CA GLY A 25 3.37 -4.46 4.54
C GLY A 25 4.38 -4.10 5.63
N GLN A 26 5.66 -4.37 5.38
CA GLN A 26 6.76 -4.13 6.31
C GLN A 26 7.91 -3.40 5.62
N PRO A 27 8.61 -2.50 6.33
CA PRO A 27 9.91 -1.99 5.89
C PRO A 27 10.90 -3.13 5.60
N LEU A 28 11.90 -2.84 4.77
CA LEU A 28 13.10 -3.67 4.74
C LEU A 28 13.91 -3.44 6.03
N GLU A 29 14.69 -4.45 6.41
CA GLU A 29 15.53 -4.42 7.61
C GLU A 29 17.01 -4.56 7.21
N ASN A 30 17.92 -4.18 8.12
CA ASN A 30 19.38 -4.34 7.93
C ASN A 30 19.94 -3.66 6.67
N HIS A 31 19.52 -2.42 6.39
CA HIS A 31 20.03 -1.62 5.27
C HIS A 31 20.46 -0.21 5.71
N THR A 32 21.16 0.49 4.82
CA THR A 32 21.60 1.89 4.99
C THR A 32 20.89 2.86 4.04
N ILE A 33 19.81 2.43 3.38
CA ILE A 33 19.01 3.26 2.46
C ILE A 33 18.48 4.50 3.20
N PRO A 34 18.75 5.73 2.70
CA PRO A 34 18.22 6.97 3.28
C PRO A 34 16.68 7.03 3.30
N GLU A 35 16.09 7.63 4.34
CA GLU A 35 14.63 7.72 4.53
C GLU A 35 13.87 8.44 3.39
N ILE A 36 14.57 9.30 2.64
CA ILE A 36 14.05 9.96 1.45
C ILE A 36 13.69 8.97 0.32
N TYR A 37 14.19 7.73 0.39
CA TYR A 37 13.91 6.65 -0.55
C TYR A 37 13.05 5.56 0.11
N GLY A 38 12.12 5.01 -0.65
CA GLY A 38 11.25 3.93 -0.19
C GLY A 38 11.98 2.59 -0.10
N ALA A 39 11.80 1.89 1.01
CA ALA A 39 12.37 0.57 1.28
C ALA A 39 11.35 -0.30 2.03
N ILE A 40 10.50 -1.00 1.28
CA ILE A 40 9.52 -1.96 1.81
C ILE A 40 9.67 -3.33 1.14
N LYS A 41 9.23 -4.39 1.82
CA LYS A 41 9.03 -5.70 1.17
C LYS A 41 7.95 -5.55 0.09
N PRO A 42 8.00 -6.33 -1.03
CA PRO A 42 6.90 -6.40 -1.98
C PRO A 42 5.58 -6.59 -1.25
N THR A 43 4.61 -5.71 -1.51
CA THR A 43 3.38 -5.60 -0.74
C THR A 43 2.19 -5.74 -1.68
N ALA A 44 1.22 -6.58 -1.31
CA ALA A 44 -0.04 -6.71 -2.04
C ALA A 44 -1.25 -6.60 -1.09
N VAL A 45 -2.19 -5.72 -1.42
CA VAL A 45 -3.45 -5.55 -0.68
C VAL A 45 -4.61 -6.02 -1.54
N PHE A 46 -5.38 -6.99 -1.03
CA PHE A 46 -6.65 -7.36 -1.64
C PHE A 46 -7.72 -6.33 -1.29
N VAL A 47 -8.47 -5.86 -2.29
CA VAL A 47 -9.68 -5.05 -2.14
C VAL A 47 -10.81 -5.71 -2.92
N PRO A 48 -11.99 -5.95 -2.32
CA PRO A 48 -13.14 -6.48 -3.07
C PRO A 48 -13.52 -5.56 -4.24
N LEU A 49 -13.81 -6.14 -5.40
CA LEU A 49 -14.18 -5.37 -6.59
C LEU A 49 -15.41 -4.48 -6.34
N SER A 50 -16.39 -4.99 -5.59
CA SER A 50 -17.60 -4.25 -5.21
C SER A 50 -17.30 -3.00 -4.36
N GLU A 51 -16.22 -3.03 -3.59
CA GLU A 51 -15.77 -1.90 -2.78
C GLU A 51 -14.90 -0.94 -3.60
N MET A 52 -14.00 -1.46 -4.43
CA MET A 52 -13.13 -0.67 -5.30
C MET A 52 -13.92 0.24 -6.26
N LEU A 53 -15.06 -0.24 -6.77
CA LEU A 53 -15.89 0.51 -7.72
C LEU A 53 -16.74 1.62 -7.08
N LYS A 54 -16.76 1.73 -5.75
CA LYS A 54 -17.48 2.82 -5.06
C LYS A 54 -16.75 4.14 -5.26
N LYS A 55 -17.48 5.23 -5.49
CA LYS A 55 -16.91 6.57 -5.71
C LYS A 55 -15.92 6.98 -4.61
N ASP A 56 -16.25 6.69 -3.36
CA ASP A 56 -15.45 7.11 -2.20
C ASP A 56 -14.16 6.28 -2.03
N HIS A 57 -14.04 5.14 -2.71
CA HIS A 57 -12.85 4.27 -2.66
C HIS A 57 -12.03 4.29 -3.94
N PHE A 58 -12.66 4.54 -5.09
CA PHE A 58 -12.02 4.38 -6.40
C PHE A 58 -10.70 5.17 -6.51
N GLU A 59 -10.72 6.45 -6.12
CA GLU A 59 -9.53 7.31 -6.18
C GLU A 59 -8.36 6.74 -5.37
N ILE A 60 -8.61 6.29 -4.13
CA ILE A 60 -7.54 5.76 -3.29
C ILE A 60 -7.04 4.39 -3.79
N VAL A 61 -7.91 3.52 -4.31
CA VAL A 61 -7.49 2.21 -4.84
C VAL A 61 -6.70 2.35 -6.14
N THR A 62 -7.02 3.32 -6.99
CA THR A 62 -6.31 3.56 -8.26
C THR A 62 -5.16 4.55 -8.16
N THR A 63 -4.85 5.05 -6.96
CA THR A 63 -3.74 5.99 -6.77
C THR A 63 -2.42 5.28 -7.07
N GLU A 64 -1.62 5.84 -7.98
CA GLU A 64 -0.31 5.28 -8.29
C GLU A 64 0.65 5.35 -7.10
N ILE A 65 1.18 4.19 -6.73
CA ILE A 65 2.33 4.03 -5.84
C ILE A 65 3.50 3.49 -6.67
N PHE A 66 4.40 4.39 -7.06
CA PHE A 66 5.61 4.04 -7.81
C PHE A 66 6.64 3.36 -6.89
N GLY A 67 6.45 2.06 -6.68
CA GLY A 67 7.24 1.19 -5.79
C GLY A 67 6.75 -0.27 -5.84
N PRO A 68 7.28 -1.17 -5.00
CA PRO A 68 6.91 -2.59 -5.00
C PRO A 68 5.57 -2.81 -4.26
N PHE A 69 4.49 -2.29 -4.85
CA PHE A 69 3.15 -2.27 -4.29
C PHE A 69 2.11 -2.70 -5.33
N GLN A 70 1.17 -3.56 -4.94
CA GLN A 70 0.06 -4.05 -5.76
C GLN A 70 -1.26 -4.06 -4.99
#